data_AF-A0A822DBQ8-F1
#
_entry.id   AF-A0A822DBQ8-F1
#
_cell.length_a   1.000
_cell.length_b   1.000
_cell.length_c   1.000
_cell.angle_alpha   90.00
_cell.angle_beta   90.00
_cell.angle_gamma   90.00
#
_symmetry.space_group_name_H-M   'P 1'
#
loop_
_entity.id
_entity.type
_entity.pdbx_description
1 polymer ?
#
loop_
_entity_poly.entity_id
_entity_poly.type
_entity_poly.pdbx_seq_one_letter_code
_entity_poly.pdbx_strand_id
1 'polypeptide(L)'
;MTTDDNFTEHVVKFESHDTLSNEDYDHLGQSVTQHCKSYVFTLKDGDNHGRKLRIIDTPGIGSTHGSSQDDANLQQILSYINNLTHLNAICILLKSNNPRLNIFFRSCFMQLLDVLGENTRERIIFCFTNSRSTFYTSGSTASSLKALLNSLPHKKIPFTKQNAFCFDSESFRYLVARLNKIDFNEIEEEIYNDSWEKSSAQSNRLLQYIRMKMSIGIIPDESHSTKHVQLKINLMIRPMLETMRNILRNIILWNADLRNIS
;
A
#
# COMPACT_ATOMS: atom_id res chain seq x y z
N MET A 1 2.66 5.56 24.08
CA MET A 1 2.58 4.27 24.82
C MET A 1 2.33 4.64 26.25
N THR A 2 1.31 4.10 26.88
CA THR A 2 1.07 4.38 28.29
C THR A 2 1.95 3.47 29.12
N THR A 3 2.74 4.04 30.01
CA THR A 3 3.38 3.30 31.10
C THR A 3 2.59 3.55 32.38
N ASP A 4 2.75 2.67 33.36
CA ASP A 4 2.25 2.81 34.73
C ASP A 4 0.71 2.93 34.90
N ASP A 5 0.27 2.88 36.17
CA ASP A 5 -1.15 2.96 36.56
C ASP A 5 -1.75 4.37 36.40
N ASN A 6 -0.91 5.38 36.15
CA ASN A 6 -1.35 6.76 35.88
C ASN A 6 -1.52 7.03 34.38
N PHE A 7 -1.36 6.01 33.52
CA PHE A 7 -1.49 6.09 32.08
C PHE A 7 -0.57 7.14 31.44
N THR A 8 0.63 7.32 31.98
CA THR A 8 1.59 8.31 31.48
C THR A 8 1.94 8.03 30.02
N GLU A 9 1.67 8.97 29.12
CA GLU A 9 1.91 8.77 27.70
C GLU A 9 3.37 9.07 27.30
N HIS A 10 4.06 8.05 26.84
CA HIS A 10 5.39 8.13 26.23
C HIS A 10 5.29 8.08 24.71
N VAL A 11 5.69 9.17 24.04
CA VAL A 11 5.85 9.18 22.59
C VAL A 11 7.18 8.53 22.26
N VAL A 12 7.13 7.39 21.57
CA VAL A 12 8.30 6.61 21.20
C VAL A 12 8.58 6.85 19.71
N LYS A 13 9.76 7.38 19.38
CA LYS A 13 10.16 7.73 17.99
C LYS A 13 11.41 6.94 17.58
N PHE A 14 11.47 6.54 16.31
CA PHE A 14 12.61 5.87 15.70
C PHE A 14 13.42 6.88 14.88
N GLU A 15 14.54 7.36 15.42
CA GLU A 15 15.50 8.34 14.86
C GLU A 15 14.91 9.66 14.28
N SER A 16 15.75 10.69 14.22
CA SER A 16 15.35 12.07 13.90
C SER A 16 15.08 12.27 12.41
N HIS A 17 13.85 12.68 12.08
CA HIS A 17 13.40 13.33 10.84
C HIS A 17 14.40 13.30 9.67
N ASP A 18 14.25 12.33 8.77
CA ASP A 18 14.77 12.48 7.42
C ASP A 18 14.09 13.70 6.77
N THR A 19 14.90 14.54 6.13
CA THR A 19 14.56 15.87 5.57
C THR A 19 13.66 15.84 4.32
N LEU A 20 12.91 14.75 4.12
CA LEU A 20 12.00 14.50 3.01
C LEU A 20 10.68 13.98 3.58
N SER A 21 9.88 14.86 4.18
CA SER A 21 8.63 14.53 4.90
C SER A 21 7.54 14.01 3.95
N ASN A 22 7.59 12.72 3.61
CA ASN A 22 6.49 12.01 2.94
C ASN A 22 5.44 11.49 3.94
N GLU A 23 5.63 11.76 5.22
CA GLU A 23 4.77 11.34 6.31
C GLU A 23 4.21 12.58 7.00
N ASP A 24 2.89 12.62 7.16
CA ASP A 24 2.17 13.65 7.88
C ASP A 24 1.46 13.01 9.08
N TYR A 25 1.87 13.41 10.27
CA TYR A 25 1.33 12.93 11.54
C TYR A 25 0.42 13.95 12.23
N ASP A 26 0.35 15.17 11.70
CA ASP A 26 -0.30 16.30 12.37
C ASP A 26 -1.81 16.33 12.05
N HIS A 27 -2.24 15.65 10.99
CA HIS A 27 -3.63 15.61 10.53
C HIS A 27 -4.31 14.26 10.88
N LEU A 28 -4.97 14.24 12.05
CA LEU A 28 -5.74 13.08 12.51
C LEU A 28 -6.78 12.64 11.48
N GLY A 29 -6.78 11.34 11.17
CA GLY A 29 -7.74 10.73 10.25
C GLY A 29 -7.38 10.83 8.77
N GLN A 30 -6.28 11.51 8.41
CA GLN A 30 -5.71 11.49 7.07
C GLN A 30 -4.74 10.32 6.89
N SER A 31 -4.40 10.03 5.63
CA SER A 31 -3.29 9.13 5.33
C SER A 31 -2.00 9.72 5.90
N VAL A 32 -1.21 8.91 6.60
CA VAL A 32 0.13 9.33 7.03
C VAL A 32 1.05 9.45 5.82
N THR A 33 1.09 8.44 4.96
CA THR A 33 1.83 8.47 3.70
C THR A 33 1.19 9.48 2.74
N GLN A 34 1.94 10.50 2.32
CA GLN A 34 1.45 11.55 1.42
C GLN A 34 1.60 11.17 -0.06
N HIS A 35 2.69 10.49 -0.41
CA HIS A 35 2.95 10.05 -1.77
C HIS A 35 3.43 8.61 -1.87
N CYS A 36 3.12 7.99 -3.02
CA CYS A 36 3.57 6.63 -3.32
C CYS A 36 5.11 6.55 -3.35
N LYS A 37 5.67 5.58 -2.62
CA LYS A 37 7.13 5.39 -2.50
C LYS A 37 7.51 3.93 -2.69
N SER A 38 8.56 3.69 -3.48
CA SER A 38 9.11 2.34 -3.69
C SER A 38 10.26 2.08 -2.73
N TYR A 39 10.20 0.94 -2.05
CA TYR A 39 11.30 0.37 -1.28
C TYR A 39 11.76 -0.91 -1.98
N VAL A 40 13.06 -1.01 -2.30
CA VAL A 40 13.61 -2.14 -3.05
C VAL A 40 14.58 -2.92 -2.17
N PHE A 41 14.27 -4.19 -1.95
CA PHE A 41 15.05 -5.12 -1.16
C PHE A 41 15.66 -6.18 -2.07
N THR A 42 16.94 -6.49 -1.85
CA THR A 42 17.58 -7.63 -2.52
C THR A 42 17.38 -8.87 -1.66
N LEU A 43 16.70 -9.88 -2.21
CA LEU A 43 16.45 -11.14 -1.51
C LEU A 43 17.74 -11.98 -1.53
N LYS A 44 18.15 -12.50 -0.38
CA LYS A 44 19.42 -13.23 -0.20
C LYS A 44 19.26 -14.74 0.05
N ASP A 45 18.04 -15.29 -0.02
CA ASP A 45 17.75 -16.63 0.52
C ASP A 45 17.50 -17.71 -0.58
N GLY A 46 18.18 -18.85 -0.49
CA GLY A 46 18.12 -20.01 -1.40
C GLY A 46 18.67 -19.76 -2.82
N ASP A 47 18.08 -20.39 -3.85
CA ASP A 47 18.40 -20.21 -5.30
C ASP A 47 18.20 -18.76 -5.83
N ASN A 48 17.94 -17.78 -4.96
CA ASN A 48 17.46 -16.46 -5.32
C ASN A 48 18.50 -15.35 -5.20
N HIS A 49 19.79 -15.68 -5.32
CA HIS A 49 20.83 -14.65 -5.38
C HIS A 49 20.53 -13.66 -6.52
N GLY A 50 20.12 -12.44 -6.15
CA GLY A 50 19.92 -11.32 -7.09
C GLY A 50 18.48 -10.92 -7.41
N ARG A 51 17.44 -11.59 -6.88
CA ARG A 51 16.05 -11.12 -7.07
C ARG A 51 15.76 -9.88 -6.23
N LYS A 52 15.04 -8.92 -6.82
CA LYS A 52 14.62 -7.67 -6.17
C LYS A 52 13.14 -7.72 -5.82
N LEU A 53 12.81 -7.49 -4.56
CA LEU A 53 11.46 -7.23 -4.09
C LEU A 53 11.24 -5.72 -4.04
N ARG A 54 10.27 -5.22 -4.82
CA ARG A 54 9.82 -3.83 -4.73
C ARG A 54 8.51 -3.79 -3.96
N ILE A 55 8.50 -3.14 -2.81
CA ILE A 55 7.29 -2.80 -2.06
C ILE A 55 6.92 -1.36 -2.41
N ILE A 56 5.67 -1.13 -2.77
CA ILE A 56 5.14 0.20 -3.06
C ILE A 56 4.25 0.56 -1.89
N ASP A 57 4.70 1.50 -1.08
CA ASP A 57 3.87 2.12 -0.05
C ASP A 57 3.01 3.20 -0.69
N THR A 58 1.74 3.28 -0.31
CA THR A 58 0.74 4.14 -0.94
C THR A 58 0.00 4.96 0.11
N PRO A 59 -0.45 6.18 -0.22
CA PRO A 59 -1.41 6.89 0.61
C PRO A 59 -2.63 6.02 0.91
N GLY A 60 -3.10 6.05 2.14
CA GLY A 60 -4.34 5.42 2.57
C GLY A 60 -5.53 5.96 1.78
N ILE A 61 -6.40 5.06 1.37
CA ILE A 61 -7.71 5.38 0.80
C ILE A 61 -8.75 5.04 1.86
N GLY A 62 -9.67 5.96 2.17
CA GLY A 62 -10.66 5.76 3.22
C GLY A 62 -10.55 6.71 4.40
N SER A 63 -9.91 7.85 4.20
CA SER A 63 -9.73 8.86 5.23
C SER A 63 -11.05 9.60 5.52
N THR A 64 -11.26 10.00 6.78
CA THR A 64 -12.54 10.53 7.27
C THR A 64 -12.90 11.94 6.77
N HIS A 65 -12.13 12.52 5.84
CA HIS A 65 -12.24 13.93 5.47
C HIS A 65 -12.63 14.23 4.00
N GLY A 66 -13.20 13.26 3.29
CA GLY A 66 -14.05 13.53 2.12
C GLY A 66 -13.58 12.91 0.81
N SER A 67 -14.53 12.72 -0.12
CA SER A 67 -14.31 12.01 -1.39
C SER A 67 -13.18 12.59 -2.24
N SER A 68 -12.96 13.89 -2.20
CA SER A 68 -11.96 14.57 -3.06
C SER A 68 -10.52 14.20 -2.73
N GLN A 69 -10.16 14.02 -1.45
CA GLN A 69 -8.79 13.64 -1.08
C GLN A 69 -8.52 12.19 -1.45
N ASP A 70 -9.49 11.30 -1.21
CA ASP A 70 -9.35 9.89 -1.57
C ASP A 70 -9.34 9.68 -3.09
N ASP A 71 -10.08 10.49 -3.86
CA ASP A 71 -9.99 10.51 -5.32
C ASP A 71 -8.59 10.95 -5.78
N ALA A 72 -7.99 11.94 -5.12
CA ALA A 72 -6.61 12.37 -5.40
C ALA A 72 -5.59 11.28 -5.04
N ASN A 73 -5.74 10.64 -3.88
CA ASN A 73 -4.89 9.52 -3.45
C ASN A 73 -4.99 8.35 -4.44
N LEU A 74 -6.21 8.00 -4.86
CA LEU A 74 -6.45 6.96 -5.86
C LEU A 74 -5.81 7.33 -7.20
N GLN A 75 -6.02 8.55 -7.70
CA GLN A 75 -5.38 9.01 -8.94
C GLN A 75 -3.85 8.93 -8.86
N GLN A 76 -3.27 9.29 -7.72
CA GLN A 76 -1.83 9.20 -7.51
C GLN A 76 -1.35 7.75 -7.55
N ILE A 77 -2.03 6.84 -6.86
CA ILE A 77 -1.71 5.41 -6.87
C ILE A 77 -1.77 4.86 -8.29
N LEU A 78 -2.82 5.21 -9.02
CA LEU A 78 -3.03 4.76 -10.39
C LEU A 78 -1.98 5.32 -11.36
N SER A 79 -1.62 6.59 -11.21
CA SER A 79 -0.48 7.19 -11.93
C SER A 79 0.82 6.47 -11.64
N TYR A 80 1.05 6.07 -10.40
CA TYR A 80 2.27 5.40 -9.98
C TYR A 80 2.38 3.99 -10.58
N ILE A 81 1.31 3.19 -10.49
CA ILE A 81 1.30 1.83 -11.01
C ILE A 81 1.34 1.78 -12.55
N ASN A 82 0.78 2.79 -13.24
CA ASN A 82 0.82 2.85 -14.71
C ASN A 82 2.24 3.03 -15.27
N ASN A 83 3.18 3.52 -14.45
CA ASN A 83 4.59 3.62 -14.83
C ASN A 83 5.36 2.30 -14.62
N LEU A 84 4.71 1.25 -14.12
CA LEU A 84 5.32 -0.06 -13.88
C LEU A 84 5.06 -0.99 -15.06
N THR A 85 6.06 -1.81 -15.39
CA THR A 85 5.93 -2.81 -16.46
C THR A 85 4.98 -3.95 -16.09
N HIS A 86 4.87 -4.26 -14.79
CA HIS A 86 4.00 -5.29 -14.26
C HIS A 86 3.74 -5.07 -12.77
N LEU A 87 2.65 -5.67 -12.28
CA LEU A 87 2.27 -5.69 -10.88
C LEU A 87 2.00 -7.14 -10.45
N ASN A 88 2.79 -7.66 -9.51
CA ASN A 88 2.73 -9.08 -9.13
C ASN A 88 1.64 -9.38 -8.10
N ALA A 89 1.41 -8.47 -7.15
CA ALA A 89 0.51 -8.65 -6.03
C ALA A 89 -0.03 -7.30 -5.55
N ILE A 90 -1.24 -7.32 -4.99
CA ILE A 90 -1.90 -6.14 -4.42
C ILE A 90 -2.34 -6.50 -3.01
N CYS A 91 -1.71 -5.88 -2.02
CA CYS A 91 -2.00 -6.12 -0.61
C CYS A 91 -3.05 -5.12 -0.13
N ILE A 92 -4.22 -5.61 0.24
CA ILE A 92 -5.29 -4.82 0.87
C ILE A 92 -5.14 -4.95 2.38
N LEU A 93 -4.75 -3.86 3.04
CA LEU A 93 -4.56 -3.83 4.48
C LEU A 93 -5.88 -3.50 5.19
N LEU A 94 -6.24 -4.32 6.18
CA LEU A 94 -7.46 -4.20 6.97
C LEU A 94 -7.15 -4.44 8.45
N LYS A 95 -7.75 -3.71 9.38
CA LYS A 95 -7.69 -4.12 10.80
C LYS A 95 -8.51 -5.39 11.00
N SER A 96 -8.01 -6.37 11.75
CA SER A 96 -8.69 -7.66 11.97
C SER A 96 -10.01 -7.58 12.76
N ASN A 97 -10.18 -6.50 13.54
CA ASN A 97 -11.28 -6.30 14.46
C ASN A 97 -12.22 -5.16 14.05
N ASN A 98 -12.30 -4.84 12.76
CA ASN A 98 -13.24 -3.86 12.24
C ASN A 98 -14.48 -4.55 11.63
N PRO A 99 -15.58 -4.71 12.40
CA PRO A 99 -16.77 -5.41 11.92
C PRO A 99 -17.54 -4.61 10.86
N ARG A 100 -17.26 -3.32 10.66
CA ARG A 100 -17.97 -2.48 9.68
C ARG A 100 -17.00 -1.96 8.64
N LEU A 101 -16.97 -2.63 7.48
CA LEU A 101 -16.38 -2.05 6.29
C LEU A 101 -17.28 -0.89 5.84
N ASN A 102 -16.76 0.33 5.95
CA ASN A 102 -17.50 1.55 5.60
C ASN A 102 -17.95 1.49 4.12
N ILE A 103 -19.12 2.07 3.80
CA ILE A 103 -19.59 2.33 2.43
C ILE A 103 -18.46 2.94 1.59
N PHE A 104 -17.67 3.80 2.22
CA PHE A 104 -16.52 4.43 1.60
C PHE A 104 -15.43 3.43 1.16
N PHE A 105 -15.07 2.48 2.03
CA PHE A 105 -14.13 1.41 1.68
C PHE A 105 -14.65 0.59 0.51
N ARG A 106 -15.96 0.25 0.52
CA ARG A 106 -16.60 -0.46 -0.60
C ARG A 106 -16.47 0.31 -1.90
N SER A 107 -16.78 1.61 -1.89
CA SER A 107 -16.62 2.46 -3.08
C SER A 107 -15.18 2.40 -3.59
N CYS A 108 -14.20 2.70 -2.73
CA CYS A 108 -12.79 2.74 -3.12
C CYS A 108 -12.27 1.40 -3.62
N PHE A 109 -12.67 0.30 -2.98
CA PHE A 109 -12.34 -1.04 -3.42
C PHE A 109 -12.89 -1.32 -4.83
N MET A 110 -14.14 -0.94 -5.10
CA MET A 110 -14.74 -1.07 -6.45
C MET A 110 -13.98 -0.25 -7.49
N GLN A 111 -13.66 1.00 -7.17
CA GLN A 111 -12.91 1.86 -8.09
C GLN A 111 -11.51 1.29 -8.39
N LEU A 112 -10.85 0.75 -7.38
CA LEU A 112 -9.56 0.08 -7.54
C LEU A 112 -9.70 -1.13 -8.49
N LEU A 113 -10.73 -1.97 -8.30
CA LEU A 113 -10.99 -3.12 -9.18
C LEU A 113 -11.28 -2.70 -10.62
N ASP A 114 -12.10 -1.65 -10.82
CA ASP A 114 -12.44 -1.14 -12.16
C ASP A 114 -11.19 -0.73 -12.94
N VAL A 115 -10.22 -0.12 -12.26
CA VAL A 115 -9.00 0.37 -12.92
C VAL A 115 -7.99 -0.74 -13.13
N LEU A 116 -7.77 -1.59 -12.14
CA LEU A 116 -6.83 -2.71 -12.27
C LEU A 116 -7.28 -3.75 -13.29
N GLY A 117 -8.57 -3.83 -13.59
CA GLY A 117 -9.15 -4.78 -14.53
C GLY A 117 -9.26 -6.20 -13.97
N GLU A 118 -10.00 -7.04 -14.70
CA GLU A 118 -10.39 -8.39 -14.29
C GLU A 118 -9.21 -9.31 -13.97
N ASN A 119 -8.11 -9.17 -14.72
CA ASN A 119 -6.94 -10.06 -14.62
C ASN A 119 -6.10 -9.84 -13.35
N THR A 120 -6.45 -8.84 -12.55
CA THR A 120 -5.71 -8.45 -11.35
C THR A 120 -6.41 -8.90 -10.07
N ARG A 121 -7.66 -9.38 -10.17
CA ARG A 121 -8.46 -9.91 -9.05
C ARG A 121 -7.81 -11.10 -8.35
N GLU A 122 -7.13 -11.97 -9.10
CA GLU A 122 -6.41 -13.14 -8.55
C GLU A 122 -5.11 -12.78 -7.82
N ARG A 123 -4.65 -11.54 -7.96
CA ARG A 123 -3.42 -11.00 -7.34
C ARG A 123 -3.72 -10.25 -6.04
N ILE A 124 -4.99 -10.17 -5.65
CA ILE A 124 -5.41 -9.51 -4.42
C ILE A 124 -5.11 -10.42 -3.24
N ILE A 125 -4.37 -9.86 -2.29
CA ILE A 125 -3.96 -10.45 -1.04
C ILE A 125 -4.56 -9.61 0.08
N PHE A 126 -5.12 -10.26 1.10
CA PHE A 126 -5.67 -9.58 2.26
C PHE A 126 -4.70 -9.65 3.43
N CYS A 127 -4.32 -8.50 3.95
CA CYS A 127 -3.39 -8.35 5.07
C CYS A 127 -4.15 -7.78 6.27
N PHE A 128 -4.36 -8.59 7.30
CA PHE A 128 -5.05 -8.18 8.51
C PHE A 128 -4.05 -7.66 9.55
N THR A 129 -4.12 -6.39 9.91
CA THR A 129 -3.29 -5.76 10.94
C THR A 129 -3.97 -5.84 12.31
N ASN A 130 -3.21 -5.51 13.37
CA ASN A 130 -3.69 -5.53 14.76
C ASN A 130 -4.26 -6.92 15.13
N SER A 131 -3.72 -7.97 14.52
CA SER A 131 -4.31 -9.30 14.61
C SER A 131 -4.03 -10.01 15.93
N ARG A 132 -3.15 -9.47 16.78
CA ARG A 132 -2.91 -10.00 18.12
C ARG A 132 -4.20 -10.07 18.94
N SER A 133 -5.05 -9.05 18.86
CA SER A 133 -6.36 -9.00 19.53
C SER A 133 -7.35 -10.09 19.07
N THR A 134 -7.07 -10.73 17.93
CA THR A 134 -7.89 -11.77 17.31
C THR A 134 -7.12 -13.08 17.16
N PHE A 135 -6.07 -13.28 17.97
CA PHE A 135 -5.21 -14.48 17.96
C PHE A 135 -4.63 -14.79 16.57
N TYR A 136 -4.20 -13.75 15.86
CA TYR A 136 -3.64 -13.82 14.50
C TYR A 136 -4.61 -14.42 13.48
N THR A 137 -5.87 -14.03 13.58
CA THR A 137 -6.91 -14.36 12.61
C THR A 137 -7.48 -13.11 11.95
N SER A 138 -8.29 -13.27 10.90
CA SER A 138 -8.97 -12.18 10.22
C SER A 138 -10.13 -11.56 11.04
N GLY A 139 -10.40 -12.10 12.24
CA GLY A 139 -11.38 -11.61 13.20
C GLY A 139 -12.77 -11.32 12.63
N SER A 140 -13.44 -10.31 13.17
CA SER A 140 -14.79 -9.91 12.77
C SER A 140 -14.84 -9.30 11.37
N THR A 141 -13.72 -8.74 10.88
CA THR A 141 -13.63 -8.15 9.54
C THR A 141 -13.81 -9.18 8.43
N ALA A 142 -13.44 -10.43 8.68
CA ALA A 142 -13.59 -11.52 7.71
C ALA A 142 -15.02 -11.68 7.19
N SER A 143 -16.01 -11.56 8.07
CA SER A 143 -17.43 -11.71 7.72
C SER A 143 -17.90 -10.57 6.81
N SER A 144 -17.53 -9.34 7.16
CA SER A 144 -17.89 -8.14 6.38
C SER A 144 -17.18 -8.10 5.03
N LEU A 145 -15.92 -8.56 4.98
CA LEU A 145 -15.20 -8.73 3.73
C LEU A 145 -15.85 -9.80 2.85
N LYS A 146 -16.23 -10.96 3.40
CA LYS A 146 -16.96 -12.00 2.66
C LYS A 146 -18.25 -11.46 2.06
N ALA A 147 -19.04 -10.71 2.85
CA ALA A 147 -20.27 -10.11 2.37
C ALA A 147 -20.02 -9.12 1.22
N LEU A 148 -18.99 -8.27 1.35
CA LEU A 148 -18.57 -7.36 0.28
C LEU A 148 -18.20 -8.12 -0.99
N LEU A 149 -17.30 -9.11 -0.89
CA LEU A 149 -16.80 -9.89 -2.03
C LEU A 149 -17.93 -10.67 -2.73
N ASN A 150 -18.89 -11.20 -1.96
CA ASN A 150 -20.07 -11.87 -2.51
C ASN A 150 -21.04 -10.92 -3.22
N SER A 151 -20.99 -9.62 -2.91
CA SER A 151 -21.83 -8.60 -3.56
C SER A 151 -21.26 -8.10 -4.89
N LEU A 152 -20.04 -8.51 -5.26
CA LEU A 152 -19.36 -8.04 -6.47
C LEU A 152 -19.93 -8.70 -7.73
N PRO A 153 -20.13 -7.94 -8.82
CA PRO A 153 -20.54 -8.49 -10.10
C PRO A 153 -19.37 -9.18 -10.82
N HIS A 154 -19.64 -10.39 -11.35
CA HIS A 154 -18.71 -11.27 -12.07
C HIS A 154 -17.43 -11.66 -11.27
N LYS A 155 -16.75 -12.76 -11.66
CA LYS A 155 -15.51 -13.33 -11.08
C LYS A 155 -15.20 -13.01 -9.60
N LYS A 156 -15.41 -14.00 -8.73
CA LYS A 156 -15.13 -13.89 -7.28
C LYS A 156 -13.64 -13.72 -7.01
N ILE A 157 -13.28 -12.65 -6.30
CA ILE A 157 -11.96 -12.51 -5.68
C ILE A 157 -11.85 -13.62 -4.62
N PRO A 158 -10.83 -14.48 -4.67
CA PRO A 158 -10.67 -15.52 -3.67
C PRO A 158 -10.46 -14.89 -2.30
N PHE A 159 -11.08 -15.45 -1.27
CA PHE A 159 -10.79 -15.10 0.11
C PHE A 159 -10.67 -16.37 0.94
N THR A 160 -9.44 -16.87 1.04
CA THR A 160 -9.10 -18.12 1.70
C THR A 160 -7.86 -17.92 2.58
N LYS A 161 -7.51 -18.95 3.38
CA LYS A 161 -6.29 -18.93 4.19
C LYS A 161 -5.02 -18.74 3.35
N GLN A 162 -5.03 -19.13 2.08
CA GLN A 162 -3.87 -19.04 1.20
C GLN A 162 -3.54 -17.59 0.83
N ASN A 163 -4.53 -16.72 0.63
CA ASN A 163 -4.31 -15.32 0.25
C ASN A 163 -4.68 -14.31 1.35
N ALA A 164 -4.86 -14.77 2.58
CA ALA A 164 -5.10 -13.95 3.76
C ALA A 164 -3.96 -14.13 4.77
N PHE A 165 -3.37 -13.04 5.23
CA PHE A 165 -2.21 -13.00 6.13
C PHE A 165 -2.53 -12.08 7.31
N CYS A 166 -2.02 -12.40 8.50
CA CYS A 166 -2.33 -11.65 9.72
C CYS A 166 -1.03 -11.14 10.33
N PHE A 167 -0.98 -9.86 10.66
CA PHE A 167 0.20 -9.16 11.13
C PHE A 167 -0.11 -8.34 12.38
N ASP A 168 0.90 -8.21 13.20
CA ASP A 168 0.93 -7.31 14.33
C ASP A 168 2.24 -6.51 14.32
N SER A 169 2.21 -5.31 14.92
CA SER A 169 3.34 -4.38 14.94
C SER A 169 3.87 -4.13 16.34
N GLU A 170 3.35 -4.80 17.37
CA GLU A 170 3.75 -4.53 18.75
C GLU A 170 5.21 -4.94 19.02
N SER A 171 5.76 -5.90 18.28
CA SER A 171 7.19 -6.24 18.35
C SER A 171 8.09 -5.08 17.92
N PHE A 172 7.70 -4.29 16.92
CA PHE A 172 8.42 -3.06 16.56
C PHE A 172 8.29 -2.02 17.68
N ARG A 173 7.07 -1.84 18.20
CA ARG A 173 6.82 -0.91 19.31
C ARG A 173 7.69 -1.23 20.53
N TYR A 174 7.80 -2.51 20.87
CA TYR A 174 8.69 -3.02 21.90
C TYR A 174 10.16 -2.68 21.61
N LEU A 175 10.64 -2.93 20.39
CA LEU A 175 12.01 -2.58 20.00
C LEU A 175 12.29 -1.09 20.19
N VAL A 176 11.39 -0.20 19.72
CA VAL A 176 11.59 1.24 19.88
C VAL A 176 11.49 1.65 21.36
N ALA A 177 10.61 1.02 22.14
CA ALA A 177 10.50 1.28 23.58
C ALA A 177 11.78 0.90 24.34
N ARG A 178 12.39 -0.24 24.01
CA ARG A 178 13.69 -0.65 24.56
C ARG A 178 14.82 0.33 24.19
N LEU A 179 14.84 0.85 22.96
CA LEU A 179 15.78 1.90 22.56
C LEU A 179 15.59 3.20 23.36
N ASN A 180 14.37 3.47 23.81
CA ASN A 180 14.04 4.60 24.68
C ASN A 180 14.15 4.26 26.18
N LYS A 181 14.82 3.16 26.54
CA LYS A 181 15.08 2.73 27.93
C LYS A 181 13.81 2.50 28.76
N ILE A 182 12.75 2.03 28.12
CA ILE A 182 11.54 1.59 28.82
C ILE A 182 11.72 0.12 29.17
N ASP A 183 11.59 -0.20 30.45
CA ASP A 183 11.72 -1.55 30.99
C ASP A 183 10.41 -2.32 30.84
N PHE A 184 10.54 -3.64 30.67
CA PHE A 184 9.44 -4.59 30.55
C PHE A 184 9.74 -5.78 31.46
N ASN A 185 8.69 -6.41 31.99
CA ASN A 185 8.85 -7.67 32.73
C ASN A 185 8.93 -8.87 31.78
N GLU A 186 9.34 -10.03 32.31
CA GLU A 186 9.55 -11.26 31.52
C GLU A 186 8.30 -11.71 30.73
N ILE A 187 7.11 -11.55 31.32
CA ILE A 187 5.83 -11.91 30.69
C ILE A 187 5.54 -10.97 29.50
N GLU A 188 5.77 -9.67 29.67
CA GLU A 188 5.62 -8.68 28.59
C GLU A 188 6.60 -8.95 27.45
N GLU A 189 7.86 -9.27 27.76
CA GLU A 189 8.87 -9.63 26.75
C GLU A 189 8.45 -10.86 25.94
N GLU A 190 7.98 -11.92 26.61
CA GLU A 190 7.51 -13.15 25.94
C GLU A 190 6.37 -12.85 24.97
N ILE A 191 5.44 -11.99 25.38
CA ILE A 191 4.30 -11.54 24.57
C ILE A 191 4.77 -10.81 23.30
N TYR A 192 5.76 -9.92 23.41
CA TYR A 192 6.28 -9.20 22.24
C TYR A 192 7.12 -10.13 21.34
N ASN A 193 7.80 -11.11 21.92
CA ASN A 193 8.50 -12.15 21.17
C ASN A 193 7.53 -13.01 20.35
N ASP A 194 6.41 -13.46 20.94
CA ASP A 194 5.36 -14.18 20.17
C ASP A 194 4.82 -13.31 19.03
N SER A 195 4.59 -12.01 19.25
CA SER A 195 4.19 -11.07 18.18
C SER A 195 5.20 -11.01 17.03
N TRP A 196 6.49 -11.00 17.33
CA TRP A 196 7.55 -11.06 16.32
C TRP A 196 7.52 -12.37 15.55
N GLU A 197 7.50 -13.51 16.24
CA GLU A 197 7.53 -14.84 15.62
C GLU A 197 6.33 -15.04 14.68
N LYS A 198 5.12 -14.70 15.13
CA LYS A 198 3.90 -14.82 14.31
C LYS A 198 3.96 -13.92 13.08
N SER A 199 4.31 -12.65 13.25
CA SER A 199 4.33 -11.68 12.15
C SER A 199 5.46 -11.94 11.15
N SER A 200 6.62 -12.38 11.62
CA SER A 200 7.75 -12.81 10.79
C SER A 200 7.39 -14.07 9.99
N ALA A 201 6.78 -15.07 10.62
CA ALA A 201 6.31 -16.28 9.94
C ALA A 201 5.27 -15.94 8.85
N GLN A 202 4.35 -15.01 9.11
CA GLN A 202 3.35 -14.56 8.13
C GLN A 202 3.99 -13.78 6.98
N SER A 203 5.04 -12.99 7.25
CA SER A 203 5.81 -12.28 6.23
C SER A 203 6.53 -13.26 5.29
N ASN A 204 7.19 -14.28 5.85
CA ASN A 204 7.82 -15.34 5.08
C ASN A 204 6.79 -16.12 4.24
N ARG A 205 5.63 -16.44 4.82
CA ARG A 205 4.54 -17.12 4.11
C ARG A 205 3.99 -16.26 2.96
N LEU A 206 3.86 -14.95 3.17
CA LEU A 206 3.43 -14.01 2.13
C LEU A 206 4.42 -13.98 0.97
N LEU A 207 5.71 -13.87 1.26
CA LEU A 207 6.76 -13.89 0.22
C LEU A 207 6.76 -15.20 -0.56
N GLN A 208 6.60 -16.34 0.11
CA GLN A 208 6.46 -17.65 -0.54
C GLN A 208 5.20 -17.72 -1.42
N TYR A 209 4.07 -17.22 -0.95
CA TYR A 209 2.82 -17.18 -1.71
C TYR A 209 2.96 -16.34 -2.99
N ILE A 210 3.51 -15.12 -2.87
CA ILE A 210 3.75 -14.26 -4.03
C ILE A 210 4.69 -14.96 -5.02
N ARG A 211 5.76 -15.63 -4.55
CA ARG A 211 6.67 -16.40 -5.42
C ARG A 211 5.95 -17.50 -6.20
N MET A 212 5.10 -18.29 -5.55
CA MET A 212 4.34 -19.35 -6.24
C MET A 212 3.35 -18.80 -7.27
N LYS A 213 2.81 -17.59 -7.05
CA LYS A 213 1.90 -16.93 -7.99
C LYS A 213 2.63 -16.20 -9.12
N MET A 214 3.88 -15.77 -8.91
CA MET A 214 4.70 -15.06 -9.89
C MET A 214 5.19 -15.92 -11.07
N SER A 215 5.13 -17.26 -11.00
CA SER A 215 5.46 -18.13 -12.14
C SER A 215 4.45 -18.06 -13.30
N ILE A 216 3.37 -17.29 -13.13
CA ILE A 216 2.35 -17.01 -14.15
C ILE A 216 2.50 -15.54 -14.55
N GLY A 217 3.45 -15.28 -15.45
CA GLY A 217 3.69 -13.94 -15.99
C GLY A 217 2.54 -13.52 -16.91
N ILE A 218 1.73 -12.54 -16.48
CA ILE A 218 0.72 -11.92 -17.34
C ILE A 218 0.86 -10.41 -17.18
N ILE A 219 1.18 -9.75 -18.28
CA ILE A 219 1.22 -8.29 -18.42
C ILE A 219 -0.17 -7.75 -18.04
N PRO A 220 -0.29 -6.63 -17.30
CA PRO A 220 -1.59 -6.01 -17.07
C PRO A 220 -2.26 -5.74 -18.43
N ASP A 221 -3.30 -6.50 -18.72
CA ASP A 221 -4.11 -6.31 -19.93
C ASP A 221 -4.75 -4.92 -19.88
N GLU A 222 -4.97 -4.33 -21.04
CA GLU A 222 -5.57 -3.00 -21.12
C GLU A 222 -7.01 -3.06 -20.59
N SER A 223 -7.22 -2.66 -19.33
CA SER A 223 -8.56 -2.50 -18.79
C SER A 223 -9.33 -1.54 -19.69
N HIS A 224 -10.34 -2.03 -20.42
CA HIS A 224 -11.23 -1.20 -21.23
C HIS A 224 -12.25 -0.40 -20.38
N SER A 225 -12.03 -0.29 -19.07
CA SER A 225 -12.87 0.50 -18.18
C SER A 225 -12.84 1.98 -18.60
N THR A 226 -14.01 2.62 -18.66
CA THR A 226 -14.14 4.05 -18.96
C THR A 226 -13.32 4.91 -18.00
N LYS A 227 -13.21 4.50 -16.72
CA LYS A 227 -12.34 5.13 -15.74
C LYS A 227 -10.87 4.98 -16.10
N HIS A 228 -10.43 3.81 -16.56
CA HIS A 228 -9.06 3.60 -17.02
C HIS A 228 -8.72 4.48 -18.23
N VAL A 229 -9.64 4.59 -19.18
CA VAL A 229 -9.51 5.50 -20.34
C VAL A 229 -9.43 6.96 -19.89
N GLN A 230 -10.33 7.39 -19.00
CA GLN A 230 -10.34 8.76 -18.47
C GLN A 230 -9.05 9.08 -17.70
N LEU A 231 -8.53 8.11 -16.96
CA LEU A 231 -7.27 8.24 -16.24
C LEU A 231 -6.07 8.29 -17.20
N LYS A 232 -6.04 7.43 -18.24
CA LYS A 232 -5.06 7.49 -19.33
C LYS A 232 -5.09 8.87 -20.01
N ILE A 233 -6.27 9.42 -20.31
CA ILE A 233 -6.41 10.76 -20.88
C ILE A 233 -5.78 11.81 -19.95
N ASN A 234 -6.14 11.80 -18.67
CA ASN A 234 -5.59 12.74 -17.69
C ASN A 234 -4.05 12.63 -17.57
N LEU A 235 -3.52 11.40 -17.58
CA LEU A 235 -2.07 11.17 -17.54
C LEU A 235 -1.36 11.65 -18.81
N MET A 236 -2.01 11.63 -19.97
CA MET A 236 -1.43 12.12 -21.23
C MET A 236 -1.37 13.65 -21.33
N ILE A 237 -2.15 14.39 -20.53
CA ILE A 237 -2.18 15.86 -20.56
C ILE A 237 -0.77 16.43 -20.31
N ARG A 238 -0.07 15.95 -19.27
CA ARG A 238 1.24 16.49 -18.91
C ARG A 238 2.32 16.21 -19.98
N PRO A 239 2.53 14.97 -20.46
CA PRO A 239 3.45 14.68 -21.56
C PRO A 239 3.15 15.50 -22.82
N MET A 240 1.87 15.70 -23.16
CA MET A 240 1.47 16.53 -24.30
C MET A 240 1.85 17.99 -24.11
N LEU A 241 1.60 18.56 -22.92
CA LEU A 241 1.98 19.94 -22.61
C LEU A 241 3.51 20.13 -22.62
N GLU A 242 4.26 19.16 -22.09
CA GLU A 242 5.73 19.19 -22.14
C GLU A 242 6.25 19.10 -23.58
N THR A 243 5.63 18.25 -24.41
CA THR A 243 5.95 18.14 -25.85
C THR A 243 5.65 19.45 -26.58
N MET A 244 4.48 20.05 -26.37
CA MET A 244 4.13 21.36 -26.91
C MET A 244 5.13 22.44 -26.50
N ARG A 245 5.50 22.49 -25.21
CA ARG A 245 6.48 23.44 -24.69
C ARG A 245 7.85 23.27 -25.38
N ASN A 246 8.30 22.02 -25.55
CA ASN A 246 9.57 21.74 -26.21
C ASN A 246 9.55 22.12 -27.71
N ILE A 247 8.43 21.86 -28.41
CA ILE A 247 8.25 22.29 -29.80
C ILE A 247 8.32 23.82 -29.90
N LEU A 248 7.58 24.54 -29.06
CA LEU A 248 7.58 26.01 -29.05
C LEU A 248 8.98 26.57 -28.75
N ARG A 249 9.70 25.98 -27.79
CA ARG A 249 11.07 26.35 -27.48
C ARG A 249 12.00 26.17 -28.68
N ASN A 250 11.91 25.04 -29.37
CA ASN A 250 12.73 24.77 -30.55
C ASN A 250 12.44 25.75 -31.70
N ILE A 251 11.16 26.11 -31.91
CA ILE A 251 10.78 27.12 -32.91
C ILE A 251 11.40 28.49 -32.58
N ILE A 252 11.37 28.90 -31.31
CA ILE A 252 11.97 30.18 -30.88
C ILE A 252 13.48 30.17 -31.09
N LEU A 253 14.17 29.09 -30.71
CA LEU A 253 15.61 28.95 -30.89
C LEU A 253 15.99 29.00 -32.37
N TRP A 254 15.27 28.27 -33.23
CA TRP A 254 15.51 28.27 -34.67
C TRP A 254 15.33 29.66 -35.30
N ASN A 255 14.30 30.40 -34.87
CA ASN A 255 14.09 31.78 -35.33
C ASN A 255 15.14 32.77 -34.80
N ALA A 256 15.72 32.52 -33.63
CA ALA A 256 16.81 33.33 -33.09
C ALA A 256 18.13 33.07 -33.83
N ASP A 257 18.43 31.80 -34.15
CA ASP A 257 19.60 31.42 -34.93
C ASP A 257 19.55 31.99 -36.36
N LEU A 258 18.38 31.98 -37.01
CA LEU A 258 18.20 32.61 -38.33
C LEU A 258 18.47 34.12 -38.32
N ARG A 259 18.11 34.83 -37.24
CA ARG A 259 18.39 36.27 -37.10
C ARG A 259 19.86 36.58 -36.83
N ASN A 260 20.62 35.61 -36.33
CA ASN A 260 22.07 35.76 -36.12
C ASN A 260 22.89 35.43 -37.37
N ILE A 261 22.27 34.87 -38.42
CA ILE A 261 22.91 34.51 -39.69
C ILE A 261 22.61 35.54 -40.80
N SER A 262 21.59 36.39 -40.62
CA SER A 262 21.23 37.52 -41.50
C SER A 262 21.87 38.83 -41.06
#